data_AF-A0A5C4LQ09-F1
#
_entry.id   AF-A0A5C4LQ09-F1
#
_cell.length_a   1.000
_cell.length_b   1.000
_cell.length_c   1.000
_cell.angle_alpha   90.00
_cell.angle_beta   90.00
_cell.angle_gamma   90.00
#
_symmetry.space_group_name_H-M   'P 1'
#
loop_
_entity.id
_entity.type
_entity.pdbx_description
1 polymer ?
#
loop_
_entity_poly.entity_id
_entity_poly.type
_entity_poly.pdbx_seq_one_letter_code
_entity_poly.pdbx_strand_id
1 'polypeptide(L)'
;MSATLCTFEAANMLAYNPSAWFWRADDGRIYSSATRAIVSEEDEAFTNWSAAGGTPTIWPRDDAGHQTDASLKAVLDAAGAYFTSSAITYKADIYRRASDEEAEAIETALMHVPVRQRRLFESALHLDHAAPEFAQMKIALEEMFGSDRAAELLSPSS
;
A
#
# COMPACT_ATOMS: atom_id res chain seq x y z
N MET A 1 20.05 -48.51 24.80
CA MET A 1 20.18 -47.13 25.28
C MET A 1 19.72 -46.24 24.15
N SER A 2 18.55 -45.62 24.31
CA SER A 2 17.87 -44.85 23.27
C SER A 2 18.62 -43.57 22.90
N ALA A 3 18.45 -43.20 21.63
CA ALA A 3 19.02 -42.08 20.92
C ALA A 3 18.67 -40.71 21.51
N THR A 4 19.57 -39.75 21.34
CA THR A 4 19.20 -38.33 21.20
C THR A 4 20.07 -37.76 20.10
N LEU A 5 19.55 -37.87 18.88
CA LEU A 5 19.99 -37.06 17.75
C LEU A 5 19.63 -35.62 18.10
N CYS A 6 20.63 -34.80 18.42
CA CYS A 6 20.49 -33.35 18.39
C CYS A 6 20.26 -32.95 16.94
N THR A 7 19.00 -32.91 16.51
CA THR A 7 18.61 -32.20 15.31
C THR A 7 18.86 -30.72 15.59
N PHE A 8 19.96 -30.18 15.09
CA PHE A 8 20.09 -28.75 14.86
C PHE A 8 19.08 -28.40 13.77
N GLU A 9 17.85 -28.13 14.21
CA GLU A 9 16.77 -27.63 13.38
C GLU A 9 17.25 -26.31 12.79
N ALA A 10 17.38 -26.27 11.46
CA ALA A 10 17.77 -25.07 10.75
C ALA A 10 16.78 -23.97 11.12
N ALA A 11 17.22 -23.00 11.92
CA ALA A 11 16.44 -21.81 12.22
C ALA A 11 16.08 -21.17 10.88
N ASN A 12 14.81 -21.30 10.51
CA ASN A 12 14.22 -20.64 9.37
C ASN A 12 14.21 -19.14 9.71
N MET A 13 15.34 -18.48 9.45
CA MET A 13 15.54 -17.06 9.74
C MET A 13 14.53 -16.29 8.89
N LEU A 14 13.37 -15.95 9.48
CA LEU A 14 12.31 -15.25 8.78
C LEU A 14 12.92 -14.00 8.13
N ALA A 15 12.87 -13.95 6.80
CA ALA A 15 13.39 -12.83 6.05
C ALA A 15 12.69 -11.55 6.51
N TYR A 16 13.46 -10.48 6.72
CA TYR A 16 12.94 -9.20 7.17
C TYR A 16 11.84 -8.70 6.22
N ASN A 17 10.60 -8.68 6.70
CA ASN A 17 9.44 -8.16 5.99
C ASN A 17 8.81 -7.02 6.81
N PRO A 18 9.16 -5.75 6.57
CA PRO A 18 8.68 -4.61 7.34
C PRO A 18 7.16 -4.38 7.29
N SER A 19 6.43 -5.07 6.41
CA SER A 19 4.95 -5.08 6.44
C SER A 19 4.38 -6.06 7.46
N ALA A 20 5.14 -7.10 7.84
CA ALA A 20 4.77 -8.14 8.79
C ALA A 20 5.94 -8.43 9.76
N TRP A 21 6.39 -7.39 10.45
CA TRP A 21 7.50 -7.43 11.40
C TRP A 21 7.07 -6.88 12.76
N PHE A 22 7.89 -7.19 13.78
CA PHE A 22 7.70 -6.71 15.13
C PHE A 22 8.93 -5.93 15.60
N TRP A 23 8.69 -4.77 16.23
CA TRP A 23 9.73 -3.97 16.87
C TRP A 23 9.49 -3.91 18.37
N ARG A 24 10.57 -3.98 19.15
CA ARG A 24 10.53 -3.87 20.61
C ARG A 24 11.16 -2.54 21.05
N ALA A 25 10.42 -1.76 21.83
CA ALA A 25 10.94 -0.58 22.53
C ALA A 25 11.71 -0.98 23.79
N ASP A 26 12.54 -0.07 24.28
CA ASP A 26 13.32 -0.23 25.51
C ASP A 26 12.42 -0.37 26.75
N ASP A 27 11.21 0.21 26.70
CA ASP A 27 10.21 0.12 27.75
C ASP A 27 9.39 -1.19 27.72
N GLY A 28 9.71 -2.10 26.79
CA GLY A 28 9.09 -3.41 26.64
C GLY A 28 7.87 -3.45 25.72
N ARG A 29 7.40 -2.30 25.19
CA ARG A 29 6.29 -2.29 24.22
C ARG A 29 6.70 -2.97 22.91
N ILE A 30 5.79 -3.74 22.32
CA ILE A 30 6.00 -4.38 21.01
C ILE A 30 5.06 -3.74 20.00
N TYR A 31 5.60 -3.22 18.90
CA TYR A 31 4.81 -2.76 17.78
C TYR A 31 4.76 -3.82 16.69
N SER A 32 3.55 -4.10 16.19
CA SER A 32 3.33 -4.96 15.01
C SER A 32 3.04 -4.09 13.79
N SER A 33 3.85 -4.19 12.72
CA SER A 33 3.52 -3.51 11.46
C SER A 33 2.30 -4.11 10.77
N ALA A 34 2.02 -5.39 11.00
CA ALA A 34 0.90 -6.08 10.36
C ALA A 34 -0.44 -5.51 10.83
N THR A 35 -0.59 -5.25 12.13
CA THR A 35 -1.79 -4.65 12.71
C THR A 35 -1.68 -3.14 12.90
N ARG A 36 -0.47 -2.58 12.72
CA ARG A 36 -0.14 -1.17 12.94
C ARG A 36 -0.49 -0.70 14.36
N ALA A 37 -0.25 -1.56 15.34
CA ALA A 37 -0.61 -1.34 16.72
C ALA A 37 0.45 -1.89 17.68
N ILE A 38 0.45 -1.35 18.90
CA ILE A 38 1.22 -1.92 20.00
C ILE A 38 0.47 -3.16 20.50
N VAL A 39 1.16 -4.29 20.55
CA VAL A 39 0.65 -5.59 20.98
C VAL A 39 1.35 -6.03 22.28
N SER A 40 0.71 -6.96 22.99
CA SER A 40 1.30 -7.60 24.17
C SER A 40 2.37 -8.63 23.77
N GLU A 41 3.29 -8.96 24.66
CA GLU A 41 4.17 -10.14 24.52
C GLU A 41 3.39 -11.45 24.47
N GLU A 42 2.17 -11.46 25.01
CA GLU A 42 1.26 -12.62 25.00
C GLU A 42 0.36 -12.65 23.76
N ASP A 43 0.50 -11.68 22.85
CA ASP A 43 -0.28 -11.67 21.61
C ASP A 43 -0.03 -12.93 20.79
N GLU A 44 -1.11 -13.54 20.32
CA GLU A 44 -1.04 -14.82 19.60
C GLU A 44 -0.21 -14.68 18.32
N ALA A 45 -0.32 -13.56 17.60
CA ALA A 45 0.45 -13.33 16.38
C ALA A 45 1.95 -13.14 16.68
N PHE A 46 2.29 -12.42 17.76
CA PHE A 46 3.68 -12.27 18.19
C PHE A 46 4.27 -13.61 18.65
N THR A 47 3.53 -14.39 19.44
CA THR A 47 3.96 -15.70 19.94
C THR A 47 4.19 -16.69 18.80
N ASN A 48 3.25 -16.77 17.86
CA ASN A 48 3.36 -17.63 16.68
C ASN A 48 4.55 -17.22 15.79
N TRP A 49 4.75 -15.92 15.59
CA TRP A 49 5.86 -15.40 14.80
C TRP A 49 7.23 -15.66 15.46
N SER A 50 7.32 -15.48 16.78
CA SER A 50 8.54 -15.77 17.54
C SER A 50 8.85 -17.27 17.59
N ALA A 51 7.82 -18.12 17.78
CA ALA A 51 7.95 -19.58 17.70
C ALA A 51 8.41 -20.07 16.31
N ALA A 52 8.08 -19.33 15.24
CA ALA A 52 8.56 -19.58 13.89
C ALA A 52 10.00 -19.09 13.63
N GLY A 53 10.71 -18.58 14.64
CA GLY A 53 12.08 -18.08 14.55
C GLY A 53 12.21 -16.57 14.33
N GLY A 54 11.12 -15.82 14.43
CA GLY A 54 11.13 -14.36 14.38
C GLY A 54 11.84 -13.72 15.58
N THR A 55 12.75 -12.78 15.31
CA THR A 55 13.44 -12.00 16.36
C THR A 55 13.07 -10.53 16.21
N PRO A 56 12.39 -9.91 17.19
CA PRO A 56 11.96 -8.52 17.08
C PRO A 56 13.18 -7.61 17.01
N THR A 57 13.12 -6.61 16.13
CA THR A 57 14.19 -5.60 16.01
C THR A 57 13.95 -4.47 17.02
N ILE A 58 15.02 -3.71 17.32
CA ILE A 58 14.90 -2.56 18.22
C ILE A 58 14.06 -1.47 17.54
N TRP A 59 13.14 -0.87 18.29
CA TRP A 59 12.36 0.28 17.84
C TRP A 59 13.30 1.43 17.43
N PRO A 60 13.14 1.99 16.21
CA PRO A 60 14.04 3.04 15.71
C PRO A 60 14.01 4.30 16.57
N ARG A 61 15.16 4.99 16.62
CA ARG A 61 15.37 6.21 17.39
C ARG A 61 15.44 7.45 16.49
N ASP A 62 15.08 8.60 17.03
CA ASP A 62 15.33 9.92 16.41
C ASP A 62 16.81 10.35 16.56
N ASP A 63 17.15 11.53 16.04
CA ASP A 63 18.49 12.13 16.11
C ASP A 63 18.94 12.42 17.56
N ALA A 64 18.00 12.51 18.50
CA ALA A 64 18.26 12.68 19.92
C ALA A 64 18.37 11.34 20.68
N GLY A 65 18.20 10.20 19.98
CA GLY A 65 18.27 8.86 20.56
C GLY A 65 16.96 8.36 21.20
N HIS A 66 15.85 9.09 21.05
CA HIS A 66 14.55 8.69 21.61
C HIS A 66 13.79 7.78 20.65
N GLN A 67 13.19 6.70 21.18
CA GLN A 67 12.28 5.85 20.43
C GLN A 67 10.92 6.54 20.31
N THR A 68 10.59 7.01 19.11
CA THR A 68 9.34 7.74 18.85
C THR A 68 8.51 7.05 17.77
N ASP A 69 7.20 7.31 17.79
CA ASP A 69 6.30 6.87 16.73
C ASP A 69 6.68 7.48 15.37
N ALA A 70 7.21 8.71 15.37
CA ALA A 70 7.69 9.38 14.16
C ALA A 70 8.87 8.65 13.53
N SER A 71 9.84 8.19 14.33
CA SER A 71 10.99 7.41 13.84
C SER A 71 10.57 6.05 13.29
N LEU A 72 9.59 5.40 13.92
CA LEU A 72 9.02 4.15 13.43
C LEU A 72 8.27 4.35 12.12
N LYS A 73 7.45 5.41 12.05
CA LYS A 73 6.78 5.81 10.83
C LYS A 73 7.78 6.05 9.70
N ALA A 74 8.88 6.75 9.94
CA ALA A 74 9.91 6.99 8.93
C ALA A 74 10.54 5.70 8.39
N VAL A 75 10.79 4.70 9.25
CA VAL A 75 11.28 3.39 8.82
C VAL A 75 10.23 2.64 7.99
N LEU A 76 8.96 2.67 8.40
CA LEU A 76 7.87 2.04 7.66
C LEU A 76 7.62 2.73 6.30
N ASP A 77 7.74 4.06 6.24
CA ASP A 77 7.68 4.86 5.01
C ASP A 77 8.86 4.50 4.08
N ALA A 78 10.10 4.50 4.60
CA ALA A 78 11.30 4.15 3.82
C ALA A 78 11.29 2.71 3.30
N ALA A 79 10.65 1.80 4.04
CA ALA A 79 10.54 0.40 3.67
C ALA A 79 9.39 0.09 2.70
N GLY A 80 8.58 1.09 2.31
CA GLY A 80 7.39 0.88 1.49
C GLY A 80 6.32 0.02 2.18
N ALA A 81 6.39 -0.13 3.51
CA ALA A 81 5.43 -0.92 4.30
C ALA A 81 4.10 -0.19 4.51
N TYR A 82 4.07 1.10 4.23
CA TYR A 82 2.86 1.71 3.71
C TYR A 82 2.69 1.20 2.29
N PHE A 83 1.85 0.19 2.11
CA PHE A 83 1.03 0.14 0.91
C PHE A 83 0.50 1.55 0.74
N THR A 84 1.03 2.30 -0.23
CA THR A 84 0.32 3.44 -0.77
C THR A 84 -0.99 2.81 -1.19
N SER A 85 -2.05 3.04 -0.42
CA SER A 85 -3.41 2.80 -0.90
C SER A 85 -3.46 3.61 -2.16
N SER A 86 -3.23 2.97 -3.31
CA SER A 86 -3.20 3.70 -4.54
C SER A 86 -4.57 4.32 -4.64
N ALA A 87 -4.61 5.64 -4.79
CA ALA A 87 -5.87 6.30 -4.97
C ALA A 87 -6.55 5.62 -6.15
N ILE A 88 -7.76 5.12 -5.94
CA ILE A 88 -8.56 4.56 -7.01
C ILE A 88 -9.67 5.53 -7.34
N THR A 89 -9.99 5.66 -8.62
CA THR A 89 -11.21 6.33 -9.06
C THR A 89 -12.07 5.32 -9.79
N TYR A 90 -13.28 5.05 -9.29
CA TYR A 90 -14.24 4.24 -10.02
C TYR A 90 -14.67 4.97 -11.28
N LYS A 91 -14.77 4.25 -12.40
CA LYS A 91 -15.26 4.86 -13.66
C LYS A 91 -16.64 5.47 -13.48
N ALA A 92 -17.51 4.81 -12.72
CA ALA A 92 -18.84 5.30 -12.42
C ALA A 92 -18.82 6.67 -11.72
N ASP A 93 -17.78 6.99 -10.94
CA ASP A 93 -17.66 8.30 -10.29
C ASP A 93 -17.23 9.37 -11.30
N ILE A 94 -16.37 9.03 -12.27
CA ILE A 94 -16.02 9.93 -13.39
C ILE A 94 -17.29 10.34 -14.13
N TYR A 95 -18.11 9.37 -14.56
CA TYR A 95 -19.35 9.67 -15.28
C TYR A 95 -20.44 10.30 -14.40
N ARG A 96 -20.45 10.07 -13.08
CA ARG A 96 -21.37 10.78 -12.17
C ARG A 96 -20.98 12.24 -11.95
N ARG A 97 -19.70 12.58 -12.08
CA ARG A 97 -19.18 13.94 -11.94
C ARG A 97 -19.20 14.70 -13.27
N ALA A 98 -19.07 13.99 -14.38
CA ALA A 98 -19.18 14.55 -15.72
C ALA A 98 -20.62 15.02 -16.00
N SER A 99 -20.73 16.13 -16.73
CA SER A 99 -21.94 16.48 -17.48
C SER A 99 -22.16 15.51 -18.64
N ASP A 100 -23.36 15.53 -19.23
CA ASP A 100 -23.67 14.69 -20.39
C ASP A 100 -22.75 15.01 -21.57
N GLU A 101 -22.47 16.30 -21.83
CA GLU A 101 -21.56 16.72 -22.89
C GLU A 101 -20.11 16.24 -22.64
N GLU A 102 -19.64 16.29 -21.39
CA GLU A 102 -18.32 15.77 -21.03
C GLU A 102 -18.25 14.25 -21.17
N ALA A 103 -19.31 13.52 -20.78
CA ALA A 103 -19.39 12.08 -20.93
C ALA A 103 -19.35 11.68 -22.41
N GLU A 104 -20.10 12.36 -23.28
CA GLU A 104 -20.07 12.14 -24.73
C GLU A 104 -18.68 12.44 -25.34
N ALA A 105 -18.03 13.50 -24.88
CA ALA A 105 -16.67 13.84 -25.31
C ALA A 105 -15.66 12.77 -24.89
N ILE A 106 -15.76 12.22 -23.68
CA ILE A 106 -14.94 11.11 -23.19
C ILE A 106 -15.14 9.86 -24.05
N GLU A 107 -16.39 9.47 -24.32
CA GLU A 107 -16.69 8.33 -25.19
C GLU A 107 -16.16 8.53 -26.61
N THR A 108 -16.28 9.74 -27.13
CA THR A 108 -15.75 10.11 -28.43
C THR A 108 -14.23 9.99 -28.47
N ALA A 109 -13.53 10.51 -27.46
CA ALA A 109 -12.08 10.38 -27.35
C ALA A 109 -11.63 8.92 -27.28
N LEU A 110 -12.34 8.07 -26.51
CA LEU A 110 -12.05 6.64 -26.40
C LEU A 110 -12.18 5.89 -27.74
N MET A 111 -13.02 6.35 -28.67
CA MET A 111 -13.11 5.75 -30.01
C MET A 111 -11.85 5.97 -30.86
N HIS A 112 -11.06 7.01 -30.56
CA HIS A 112 -9.81 7.32 -31.25
C HIS A 112 -8.57 6.68 -30.61
N VAL A 113 -8.71 6.11 -29.42
CA VAL A 113 -7.64 5.40 -28.71
C VAL A 113 -7.39 4.02 -29.35
N PRO A 114 -6.15 3.53 -29.42
CA PRO A 114 -5.84 2.16 -29.88
C PRO A 114 -6.74 1.09 -29.24
N VAL A 115 -7.20 0.13 -30.04
CA VAL A 115 -8.19 -0.90 -29.63
C VAL A 115 -7.82 -1.58 -28.32
N ARG A 116 -6.54 -1.90 -28.10
CA ARG A 116 -6.07 -2.53 -26.85
C ARG A 116 -6.35 -1.66 -25.62
N GLN A 117 -6.02 -0.37 -25.68
CA GLN A 117 -6.21 0.57 -24.58
C GLN A 117 -7.70 0.82 -24.31
N ARG A 118 -8.51 0.98 -25.37
CA ARG A 118 -9.97 1.07 -25.23
C ARG A 118 -10.55 -0.16 -24.52
N ARG A 119 -10.14 -1.37 -24.90
CA ARG A 119 -10.59 -2.62 -24.24
C ARG A 119 -10.17 -2.70 -22.79
N LEU A 120 -8.94 -2.30 -22.45
CA LEU A 120 -8.48 -2.24 -21.07
C LEU A 120 -9.35 -1.28 -20.25
N PHE A 121 -9.58 -0.07 -20.75
CA PHE A 121 -10.45 0.91 -20.10
C PHE A 121 -11.89 0.40 -19.94
N GLU A 122 -12.50 -0.16 -20.99
CA GLU A 122 -13.84 -0.73 -20.95
C GLU A 122 -13.97 -1.85 -19.90
N SER A 123 -12.98 -2.74 -19.82
CA SER A 123 -12.97 -3.88 -18.90
C SER A 123 -12.65 -3.52 -17.45
N ALA A 124 -11.97 -2.40 -17.21
CA ALA A 124 -11.64 -1.94 -15.88
C ALA A 124 -12.88 -1.43 -15.14
N LEU A 125 -12.95 -1.71 -13.84
CA LEU A 125 -13.98 -1.13 -12.95
C LEU A 125 -13.53 0.21 -12.34
N HIS A 126 -12.24 0.35 -12.12
CA HIS A 126 -11.60 1.51 -11.51
C HIS A 126 -10.28 1.82 -12.22
N LEU A 127 -9.82 3.05 -12.04
CA LEU A 127 -8.50 3.51 -12.43
C LEU A 127 -7.63 3.59 -11.19
N ASP A 128 -6.47 2.96 -11.23
CA ASP A 128 -5.44 3.03 -10.19
C ASP A 128 -4.52 4.22 -10.51
N HIS A 129 -4.39 5.18 -9.59
CA HIS A 129 -3.62 6.42 -9.81
C HIS A 129 -2.10 6.17 -9.92
N ALA A 130 -1.61 5.03 -9.45
CA ALA A 130 -0.22 4.61 -9.59
C ALA A 130 0.03 3.89 -10.94
N ALA A 131 -1.02 3.52 -11.67
CA ALA A 131 -0.88 2.86 -12.97
C ALA A 131 -0.43 3.88 -14.05
N PRO A 132 0.49 3.51 -14.96
CA PRO A 132 0.92 4.39 -16.03
C PRO A 132 -0.22 4.80 -16.98
N GLU A 133 -1.26 3.97 -17.11
CA GLU A 133 -2.46 4.26 -17.88
C GLU A 133 -3.26 5.45 -17.29
N PHE A 134 -3.22 5.66 -15.97
CA PHE A 134 -3.88 6.80 -15.34
C PHE A 134 -3.24 8.13 -15.77
N ALA A 135 -1.91 8.18 -15.89
CA ALA A 135 -1.22 9.37 -16.36
C ALA A 135 -1.65 9.78 -17.78
N GLN A 136 -1.85 8.80 -18.67
CA GLN A 136 -2.34 9.05 -20.04
C GLN A 136 -3.78 9.57 -20.04
N MET A 137 -4.67 8.97 -19.24
CA MET A 137 -6.04 9.43 -19.09
C MET A 137 -6.09 10.86 -18.53
N LYS A 138 -5.26 11.15 -17.52
CA LYS A 138 -5.14 12.49 -16.95
C LYS A 138 -4.77 13.50 -18.01
N ILE A 139 -3.69 13.26 -18.78
CA ILE A 139 -3.27 14.17 -19.86
C ILE A 139 -4.42 14.41 -20.85
N ALA A 140 -5.12 13.36 -21.29
CA ALA A 140 -6.23 13.50 -22.23
C ALA A 140 -7.38 14.35 -21.67
N LEU A 141 -7.76 14.13 -20.40
CA LEU A 141 -8.80 14.92 -19.75
C LEU A 141 -8.36 16.36 -19.48
N GLU A 142 -7.09 16.60 -19.17
CA GLU A 142 -6.52 17.94 -19.02
C GLU A 142 -6.51 18.71 -20.35
N GLU A 143 -6.21 18.04 -21.46
CA GLU A 143 -6.28 18.63 -22.80
C GLU A 143 -7.72 18.94 -23.23
N MET A 144 -8.68 18.09 -22.86
CA MET A 144 -10.09 18.25 -23.22
C MET A 144 -10.83 19.29 -22.37
N PHE A 145 -10.59 19.31 -21.06
CA PHE A 145 -11.41 20.05 -20.10
C PHE A 145 -10.63 21.04 -19.21
N GLY A 146 -9.30 21.04 -19.29
CA GLY A 146 -8.43 21.83 -18.43
C GLY A 146 -8.07 21.10 -17.12
N SER A 147 -6.97 21.54 -16.49
CA SER A 147 -6.38 20.84 -15.35
C SER A 147 -7.29 20.77 -14.12
N ASP A 148 -7.97 21.87 -13.79
CA ASP A 148 -8.87 21.92 -12.64
C ASP A 148 -10.04 20.94 -12.80
N ARG A 149 -10.66 20.89 -13.99
CA ARG A 149 -11.79 20.02 -14.25
C ARG A 149 -11.38 18.55 -14.33
N ALA A 150 -10.24 18.26 -14.94
CA ALA A 150 -9.68 16.91 -14.97
C ALA A 150 -9.38 16.40 -13.54
N ALA A 151 -8.85 17.26 -12.65
CA ALA A 151 -8.59 16.90 -11.26
C ALA A 151 -9.89 16.57 -10.49
N GLU A 152 -10.97 17.29 -10.75
CA GLU A 152 -12.28 17.00 -10.16
C GLU A 152 -12.83 15.64 -10.66
N LEU A 153 -12.84 15.43 -11.98
CA LEU A 153 -13.32 14.19 -12.59
C LEU A 153 -12.53 12.97 -12.08
N LEU A 154 -11.20 13.08 -12.02
CA LEU A 154 -10.28 12.03 -11.58
C LEU A 154 -10.03 12.01 -10.07
N SER A 155 -10.81 12.74 -9.28
CA SER A 155 -10.65 12.72 -7.82
C SER A 155 -10.80 11.29 -7.28
N PRO A 156 -9.99 10.88 -6.28
CA PRO A 156 -10.10 9.56 -5.68
C PRO A 156 -11.53 9.30 -5.19
N SER A 157 -11.99 8.06 -5.37
CA SER A 157 -13.25 7.59 -4.81
C SER A 157 -13.06 7.32 -3.31
N SER A 158 -14.00 7.79 -2.49
CA SER A 158 -14.04 7.60 -1.04
C SER A 158 -14.87 6.38 -0.64
#